data_AF-K1SIP9-F1
#
_entry.id   AF-K1SIP9-F1
#
_cell.length_a   1.000
_cell.length_b   1.000
_cell.length_c   1.000
_cell.angle_alpha   90.00
_cell.angle_beta   90.00
_cell.angle_gamma   90.00
#
_symmetry.space_group_name_H-M   'P 1'
#
loop_
_entity.id
_entity.type
_entity.pdbx_description
1 polymer ?
#
loop_
_entity_poly.entity_id
_entity_poly.type
_entity_poly.pdbx_seq_one_letter_code
_entity_poly.pdbx_strand_id
1 'polypeptide(L)'
;PIATLVACVGVFVPLVGGTLLYGAFYGLGAIGSPEFYKALFIGTIMTATSVSITVATLQELGQLKGFLGTTIVSAAVIDDVIGIVVLTCVLGAGSGEEGGTSIGQVLINTVLFFVVAVIVGFVLYKAMTWLDNRNPHTQRITIASLGFCFAMAYIAEQYFGIADITGAYIAGIVLCNIHDAPYVERRVEISNYMMFAPVFFASIGLKNRYQRPDTRYPAVLCLLCHCGTYHQDHWLRFCSKDLQVQLADSLKVGVGMMTAARLL
;
A
#
# COMPACT_ATOMS: atom_id res chain seq x y z
N PRO A 1 1.20 -6.18 -18.94
CA PRO A 1 -0.16 -6.77 -18.97
C PRO A 1 -0.37 -7.87 -17.93
N ILE A 2 0.59 -8.79 -17.74
CA ILE A 2 0.48 -9.85 -16.72
C ILE A 2 0.54 -9.27 -15.31
N ALA A 3 1.56 -8.45 -15.01
CA ALA A 3 1.72 -7.81 -13.70
C ALA A 3 0.53 -6.93 -13.30
N THR A 4 -0.06 -6.17 -14.24
CA THR A 4 -1.24 -5.35 -13.99
C THR A 4 -2.47 -6.19 -13.65
N LEU A 5 -2.67 -7.31 -14.36
CA LEU A 5 -3.79 -8.22 -14.10
C LEU A 5 -3.62 -8.88 -12.73
N VAL A 6 -2.41 -9.35 -12.44
CA VAL A 6 -2.04 -9.93 -11.14
C VAL A 6 -2.28 -8.93 -10.00
N ALA A 7 -1.91 -7.66 -10.16
CA ALA A 7 -2.13 -6.61 -9.17
C ALA A 7 -3.63 -6.30 -8.98
N CYS A 8 -4.38 -6.04 -10.05
CA CYS A 8 -5.82 -5.77 -9.96
C CYS A 8 -6.57 -6.89 -9.24
N VAL A 9 -6.19 -8.13 -9.53
CA VAL A 9 -6.71 -9.33 -8.90
C VAL A 9 -6.27 -9.44 -7.44
N GLY A 10 -4.99 -9.18 -7.16
CA GLY A 10 -4.37 -9.16 -5.84
C GLY A 10 -5.05 -8.19 -4.89
N VAL A 11 -5.58 -7.08 -5.39
CA VAL A 11 -6.43 -6.16 -4.60
C VAL A 11 -7.89 -6.62 -4.55
N PHE A 12 -8.50 -6.90 -5.69
CA PHE A 12 -9.96 -7.07 -5.76
C PHE A 12 -10.45 -8.30 -5.01
N VAL A 13 -9.69 -9.40 -5.07
CA VAL A 13 -10.08 -10.67 -4.45
C VAL A 13 -10.05 -10.59 -2.92
N PRO A 14 -8.95 -10.14 -2.27
CA PRO A 14 -8.96 -9.96 -0.81
C PRO A 14 -9.92 -8.86 -0.35
N LEU A 15 -10.13 -7.80 -1.16
CA LEU A 15 -11.11 -6.75 -0.86
C LEU A 15 -12.51 -7.33 -0.73
N VAL A 16 -12.99 -7.99 -1.79
CA VAL A 16 -14.33 -8.60 -1.81
C VAL A 16 -14.43 -9.73 -0.80
N GLY A 17 -13.41 -10.59 -0.73
CA GLY A 17 -13.36 -11.71 0.21
C GLY A 17 -13.44 -11.25 1.67
N GLY A 18 -12.68 -10.23 2.05
CA GLY A 18 -12.67 -9.68 3.40
C GLY A 18 -13.98 -8.96 3.76
N THR A 19 -14.54 -8.19 2.82
CA THR A 19 -15.83 -7.52 3.01
C THR A 19 -16.98 -8.53 3.17
N LEU A 20 -17.02 -9.57 2.33
CA LEU A 20 -18.04 -10.63 2.43
C LEU A 20 -17.87 -11.45 3.72
N LEU A 21 -16.64 -11.78 4.10
CA LEU A 21 -16.37 -12.52 5.33
C LEU A 21 -16.82 -11.72 6.54
N TYR A 22 -16.46 -10.44 6.65
CA TYR A 22 -16.96 -9.57 7.71
C TYR A 22 -18.49 -9.51 7.72
N GLY A 23 -19.10 -9.31 6.56
CA GLY A 23 -20.55 -9.25 6.41
C GLY A 23 -21.27 -10.56 6.76
N ALA A 24 -20.63 -11.72 6.60
CA ALA A 24 -21.19 -13.00 7.01
C ALA A 24 -21.30 -13.16 8.54
N PHE A 25 -20.41 -12.53 9.31
CA PHE A 25 -20.39 -12.62 10.77
C PHE A 25 -21.14 -11.48 11.47
N TYR A 26 -21.03 -10.27 10.94
CA TYR A 26 -21.54 -9.05 11.56
C TYR A 26 -22.69 -8.38 10.78
N GLY A 27 -22.99 -8.86 9.58
CA GLY A 27 -23.94 -8.23 8.65
C GLY A 27 -23.27 -7.16 7.79
N LEU A 28 -23.61 -7.10 6.50
CA LEU A 28 -23.06 -6.10 5.57
C LEU A 28 -23.68 -4.69 5.74
N GLY A 29 -24.85 -4.59 6.39
CA GLY A 29 -25.66 -3.38 6.36
C GLY A 29 -26.17 -3.05 4.95
N ALA A 30 -26.84 -1.90 4.81
CA ALA A 30 -27.21 -1.38 3.49
C ALA A 30 -25.98 -0.78 2.78
N ILE A 31 -25.95 -0.80 1.45
CA ILE A 31 -24.88 -0.16 0.66
C ILE A 31 -24.81 1.33 1.04
N GLY A 32 -23.62 1.81 1.41
CA GLY A 32 -23.41 3.18 1.87
C GLY A 32 -23.72 3.43 3.35
N SER A 33 -24.10 2.40 4.11
CA SER A 33 -24.23 2.51 5.57
C SER A 33 -22.86 2.49 6.27
N PRO A 34 -22.75 3.02 7.50
CA PRO A 34 -21.51 2.95 8.27
C PRO A 34 -20.98 1.52 8.45
N GLU A 35 -21.87 0.52 8.59
CA GLU A 35 -21.48 -0.88 8.72
C GLU A 35 -20.90 -1.44 7.42
N PHE A 36 -21.40 -1.00 6.26
CA PHE A 36 -20.83 -1.35 4.96
C PHE A 36 -19.42 -0.77 4.79
N TYR A 37 -19.19 0.47 5.21
CA TYR A 37 -17.85 1.06 5.18
C TYR A 37 -16.87 0.39 6.15
N LYS A 38 -17.32 -0.09 7.32
CA LYS A 38 -16.48 -0.94 8.19
C LYS A 38 -16.11 -2.26 7.51
N ALA A 39 -17.06 -2.89 6.82
CA ALA A 39 -16.82 -4.13 6.06
C ALA A 39 -15.82 -3.90 4.91
N LEU A 40 -15.95 -2.79 4.18
CA LEU A 40 -15.00 -2.38 3.14
C LEU A 40 -13.62 -2.05 3.71
N PHE A 41 -13.58 -1.42 4.88
CA PHE A 41 -12.31 -1.11 5.56
C PHE A 41 -11.56 -2.38 5.93
N ILE A 42 -12.25 -3.40 6.44
CA ILE A 42 -11.64 -4.72 6.72
C ILE A 42 -11.19 -5.40 5.44
N GLY A 43 -12.00 -5.37 4.37
CA GLY A 43 -11.59 -5.86 3.06
C GLY A 43 -10.32 -5.18 2.56
N THR A 44 -10.22 -3.86 2.73
CA THR A 44 -9.07 -3.07 2.28
C THR A 44 -7.81 -3.38 3.09
N ILE A 45 -7.93 -3.60 4.41
CA ILE A 45 -6.79 -4.06 5.22
C ILE A 45 -6.29 -5.43 4.72
N MET A 46 -7.18 -6.29 4.24
CA MET A 46 -6.80 -7.59 3.67
C MET A 46 -6.13 -7.50 2.31
N THR A 47 -6.12 -6.35 1.61
CA THR A 47 -5.37 -6.22 0.34
C THR A 47 -3.91 -5.83 0.56
N ALA A 48 -3.51 -5.56 1.81
CA ALA A 48 -2.16 -5.16 2.17
C ALA A 48 -1.12 -6.25 1.88
N THR A 49 -0.24 -6.02 0.91
CA THR A 49 0.87 -6.91 0.54
C THR A 49 2.21 -6.36 1.05
N SER A 50 3.14 -7.24 1.48
CA SER A 50 4.49 -6.83 1.93
C SER A 50 5.57 -7.12 0.89
N VAL A 51 5.82 -6.14 0.02
CA VAL A 51 6.78 -6.25 -1.09
C VAL A 51 8.21 -6.46 -0.61
N SER A 52 8.62 -5.78 0.47
CA SER A 52 10.00 -5.78 0.95
C SER A 52 10.49 -7.17 1.39
N ILE A 53 9.61 -7.97 2.00
CA ILE A 53 9.96 -9.35 2.41
C ILE A 53 10.14 -10.23 1.18
N THR A 54 9.24 -10.11 0.21
CA THR A 54 9.31 -10.88 -1.04
C THR A 54 10.53 -10.52 -1.88
N VAL A 55 10.89 -9.24 -1.97
CA VAL A 55 12.10 -8.80 -2.66
C VAL A 55 13.36 -9.37 -2.00
N ALA A 56 13.45 -9.30 -0.66
CA ALA A 56 14.59 -9.84 0.08
C ALA A 56 14.76 -11.35 -0.14
N THR A 57 13.67 -12.10 -0.05
CA THR A 57 13.69 -13.56 -0.30
C THR A 57 14.03 -13.90 -1.75
N LEU A 58 13.48 -13.19 -2.74
CA LEU A 58 13.84 -13.39 -4.15
C LEU A 58 15.31 -13.04 -4.45
N GLN A 59 15.85 -12.06 -3.74
CA GLN A 59 17.26 -11.67 -3.84
C GLN A 59 18.18 -12.74 -3.23
N GLU A 60 17.84 -13.27 -2.05
CA GLU A 60 18.56 -14.40 -1.43
C GLU A 60 18.54 -15.65 -2.30
N LEU A 61 17.42 -15.92 -2.98
CA LEU A 61 17.26 -17.04 -3.91
C LEU A 61 17.92 -16.81 -5.28
N GLY A 62 18.45 -15.61 -5.54
CA GLY A 62 19.04 -15.23 -6.84
C GLY A 62 18.05 -15.15 -8.00
N GLN A 63 16.74 -15.11 -7.72
CA GLN A 63 15.66 -15.15 -8.72
C GLN A 63 15.05 -13.78 -9.02
N LEU A 64 15.51 -12.71 -8.37
CA LEU A 64 14.97 -11.36 -8.51
C LEU A 64 14.93 -10.86 -9.97
N LYS A 65 15.95 -11.19 -10.77
CA LYS A 65 16.07 -10.78 -12.18
C LYS A 65 15.35 -11.72 -13.16
N GLY A 66 14.82 -12.84 -12.69
CA GLY A 66 14.05 -13.77 -13.51
C GLY A 66 12.69 -13.21 -13.90
N PHE A 67 12.01 -13.84 -14.87
CA PHE A 67 10.66 -13.46 -15.30
C PHE A 67 9.66 -13.40 -14.13
N LEU A 68 9.75 -14.35 -13.19
CA LEU A 68 8.89 -14.37 -12.01
C LEU A 68 9.23 -13.24 -11.04
N GLY A 69 10.51 -13.01 -10.78
CA GLY A 69 10.96 -11.95 -9.87
C GLY A 69 10.53 -10.58 -10.36
N THR A 70 10.75 -10.26 -11.64
CA THR A 70 10.34 -8.97 -12.22
C THR A 70 8.81 -8.82 -12.28
N THR A 71 8.08 -9.90 -12.55
CA THR A 71 6.60 -9.87 -12.54
C THR A 71 6.05 -9.63 -11.14
N ILE A 72 6.58 -10.30 -10.12
CA ILE A 72 6.16 -10.14 -8.73
C ILE A 72 6.44 -8.71 -8.26
N VAL A 73 7.67 -8.20 -8.47
CA VAL A 73 8.05 -6.85 -8.06
C VAL A 73 7.23 -5.79 -8.78
N SER A 74 6.98 -5.95 -10.09
CA SER A 74 6.17 -5.00 -10.85
C SER A 74 4.70 -5.04 -10.42
N ALA A 75 4.16 -6.23 -10.15
CA ALA A 75 2.77 -6.38 -9.68
C ALA A 75 2.61 -5.77 -8.29
N ALA A 76 3.55 -6.01 -7.38
CA ALA A 76 3.62 -5.42 -6.06
C ALA A 76 3.58 -3.89 -6.07
N VAL A 77 4.36 -3.22 -6.93
CA VAL A 77 4.33 -1.75 -7.04
C VAL A 77 2.97 -1.24 -7.50
N ILE A 78 2.32 -1.95 -8.43
CA ILE A 78 0.97 -1.59 -8.91
C ILE A 78 -0.07 -1.84 -7.81
N ASP A 79 0.07 -2.94 -7.08
CA ASP A 79 -0.78 -3.34 -5.94
C ASP A 79 -0.77 -2.27 -4.85
N ASP A 80 0.41 -1.76 -4.47
CA ASP A 80 0.57 -0.67 -3.49
C ASP A 80 -0.16 0.61 -3.93
N VAL A 81 -0.03 0.99 -5.21
CA VAL A 81 -0.72 2.17 -5.75
C VAL A 81 -2.24 1.98 -5.69
N ILE A 82 -2.75 0.84 -6.15
CA ILE A 82 -4.19 0.56 -6.14
C ILE A 82 -4.70 0.49 -4.69
N GLY A 83 -3.97 -0.19 -3.80
CA GLY A 83 -4.33 -0.34 -2.38
C GLY A 83 -4.46 1.01 -1.66
N ILE A 84 -3.54 1.94 -1.91
CA ILE A 84 -3.60 3.30 -1.36
C ILE A 84 -4.83 4.07 -1.90
N VAL A 85 -5.14 3.95 -3.20
CA VAL A 85 -6.33 4.57 -3.79
C VAL A 85 -7.61 4.01 -3.16
N VAL A 86 -7.70 2.70 -3.01
CA VAL A 86 -8.86 2.03 -2.39
C VAL A 86 -9.00 2.46 -0.92
N LEU A 87 -7.90 2.46 -0.15
CA LEU A 87 -7.90 2.89 1.24
C LEU A 87 -8.37 4.33 1.40
N THR A 88 -7.86 5.24 0.55
CA THR A 88 -8.29 6.63 0.54
C THR A 88 -9.78 6.76 0.25
N CYS A 89 -10.29 6.02 -0.74
CA CYS A 89 -11.71 6.02 -1.07
C CYS A 89 -12.57 5.53 0.11
N VAL A 90 -12.16 4.47 0.79
CA VAL A 90 -12.90 3.91 1.93
C VAL A 90 -12.88 4.84 3.14
N LEU A 91 -11.73 5.44 3.45
CA LEU A 91 -11.61 6.42 4.54
C LEU A 91 -12.41 7.70 4.26
N GLY A 92 -12.33 8.22 3.03
CA GLY A 92 -13.05 9.42 2.62
C GLY A 92 -14.56 9.24 2.53
N ALA A 93 -15.03 8.03 2.18
CA ALA A 93 -16.46 7.72 2.14
C ALA A 93 -17.04 7.35 3.52
N GLY A 94 -16.21 6.84 4.44
CA GLY A 94 -16.61 6.46 5.80
C GLY A 94 -16.69 7.62 6.81
N SER A 95 -16.17 8.81 6.48
CA SER A 95 -16.09 9.96 7.40
C SER A 95 -17.41 10.73 7.60
N GLY A 96 -18.45 10.44 6.82
CA GLY A 96 -19.83 10.80 7.17
C GLY A 96 -20.13 12.30 7.34
N GLU A 97 -19.35 13.21 6.77
CA GLU A 97 -19.76 14.62 6.74
C GLU A 97 -21.05 14.77 5.92
N GLU A 98 -22.05 15.44 6.49
CA GLU A 98 -23.42 15.62 5.96
C GLU A 98 -23.50 16.42 4.63
N GLY A 99 -22.38 16.63 3.95
CA GLY A 99 -22.26 17.16 2.59
C GLY A 99 -21.53 16.23 1.61
N GLY A 100 -21.30 14.98 2.01
CA GLY A 100 -20.76 13.84 1.26
C GLY A 100 -19.96 14.16 0.00
N THR A 101 -18.64 14.28 0.15
CA THR A 101 -17.71 14.16 -0.98
C THR A 101 -18.01 12.82 -1.67
N SER A 102 -18.62 12.88 -2.85
CA SER A 102 -18.99 11.66 -3.57
C SER A 102 -17.74 10.79 -3.79
N ILE A 103 -17.88 9.46 -3.80
CA ILE A 103 -16.78 8.54 -4.15
C ILE A 103 -16.11 8.98 -5.47
N GLY A 104 -16.91 9.51 -6.41
CA GLY A 104 -16.41 10.11 -7.65
C GLY A 104 -15.51 11.32 -7.45
N GLN A 105 -15.80 12.19 -6.49
CA GLN A 105 -14.96 13.34 -6.16
C GLN A 105 -13.66 12.93 -5.47
N VAL A 106 -13.68 11.89 -4.62
CA VAL A 106 -12.45 11.32 -4.03
C VAL A 106 -11.57 10.69 -5.11
N LEU A 107 -12.16 9.97 -6.06
CA LEU A 107 -11.45 9.44 -7.24
C LEU A 107 -10.85 10.55 -8.09
N ILE A 108 -11.60 11.62 -8.37
CA ILE A 108 -11.11 12.78 -9.14
C ILE A 108 -9.94 13.45 -8.40
N ASN A 109 -10.08 13.73 -7.11
CA ASN A 109 -9.01 14.32 -6.29
C ASN A 109 -7.77 13.43 -6.28
N THR A 110 -7.94 12.11 -6.24
CA THR A 110 -6.85 11.13 -6.29
C THR A 110 -6.11 11.19 -7.63
N VAL A 111 -6.83 11.13 -8.75
CA VAL A 111 -6.21 11.25 -10.08
C VAL A 111 -5.53 12.60 -10.25
N LEU A 112 -6.17 13.68 -9.81
CA LEU A 112 -5.64 15.04 -9.90
C LEU A 112 -4.38 15.20 -9.04
N PHE A 113 -4.35 14.60 -7.85
CA PHE A 113 -3.17 14.52 -7.00
C PHE A 113 -2.04 13.79 -7.72
N PHE A 114 -2.27 12.64 -8.34
CA PHE A 114 -1.21 11.94 -9.09
C PHE A 114 -0.64 12.80 -10.22
N VAL A 115 -1.48 13.51 -10.97
CA VAL A 115 -1.03 14.41 -12.04
C VAL A 115 -0.19 15.54 -11.47
N VAL A 116 -0.66 16.22 -10.43
CA VAL A 116 0.07 17.31 -9.78
C VAL A 116 1.37 16.80 -9.14
N ALA A 117 1.35 15.64 -8.50
CA ALA A 117 2.49 15.05 -7.83
C ALA A 117 3.58 14.64 -8.84
N VAL A 118 3.23 14.21 -10.04
CA VAL A 118 4.21 13.99 -11.13
C VAL A 118 4.84 15.30 -11.58
N ILE A 119 4.04 16.36 -11.78
CA ILE A 119 4.53 17.69 -12.21
C ILE A 119 5.44 18.29 -11.14
N VAL A 120 4.96 18.36 -9.90
CA VAL A 120 5.69 18.88 -8.73
C VAL A 120 6.91 18.02 -8.46
N GLY A 121 6.77 16.69 -8.55
CA GLY A 121 7.85 15.73 -8.44
C GLY A 121 8.96 15.98 -9.46
N PHE A 122 8.63 16.28 -10.71
CA PHE A 122 9.63 16.59 -11.74
C PHE A 122 10.36 17.92 -11.48
N VAL A 123 9.62 18.97 -11.08
CA VAL A 123 10.21 20.28 -10.73
C VAL A 123 11.15 20.14 -9.53
N LEU A 124 10.73 19.41 -8.51
CA LEU A 124 11.49 19.20 -7.29
C LEU A 124 12.64 18.21 -7.49
N TYR A 125 12.48 17.22 -8.36
CA TYR A 125 13.59 16.39 -8.84
C TYR A 125 14.70 17.28 -9.40
N LYS A 126 14.37 18.18 -10.33
CA LYS A 126 15.35 19.09 -10.93
C LYS A 126 16.01 20.00 -9.88
N ALA A 127 15.24 20.48 -8.90
CA ALA A 127 15.77 21.29 -7.80
C ALA A 127 16.70 20.47 -6.87
N MET A 128 16.33 19.23 -6.56
CA MET A 128 17.12 18.31 -5.74
C MET A 128 18.40 17.90 -6.47
N THR A 129 18.34 17.52 -7.75
CA THR A 129 19.53 17.20 -8.56
C THR A 129 20.46 18.41 -8.72
N TRP A 130 19.90 19.62 -8.84
CA TRP A 130 20.72 20.83 -8.85
C TRP A 130 21.44 21.04 -7.51
N LEU A 131 20.75 20.81 -6.39
CA LEU A 131 21.33 20.92 -5.05
C LEU A 131 22.38 19.81 -4.77
N ASP A 132 22.10 18.59 -5.23
CA ASP A 132 22.94 17.40 -5.16
C ASP A 132 24.27 17.64 -5.89
N ASN A 133 24.21 18.09 -7.15
CA ASN A 133 25.40 18.45 -7.94
C ASN A 133 26.24 19.57 -7.32
N ARG A 134 25.65 20.44 -6.49
CA ARG A 134 26.32 21.57 -5.84
C ARG A 134 26.98 21.19 -4.51
N ASN A 135 26.47 20.16 -3.81
CA ASN A 135 26.98 19.70 -2.52
C ASN A 135 26.83 18.16 -2.36
N PRO A 136 27.55 17.37 -3.17
CA PRO A 136 27.45 15.91 -3.12
C PRO A 136 27.79 15.37 -1.73
N HIS A 137 27.09 14.32 -1.30
CA HIS A 137 27.34 13.56 -0.08
C HIS A 137 27.25 14.34 1.24
N THR A 138 26.43 15.40 1.28
CA THR A 138 26.24 16.21 2.49
C THR A 138 24.94 15.81 3.21
N GLN A 139 24.94 15.84 4.55
CA GLN A 139 23.73 15.63 5.38
C GLN A 139 22.53 16.51 4.98
N ARG A 140 22.79 17.64 4.31
CA ARG A 140 21.78 18.57 3.78
C ARG A 140 20.82 17.90 2.80
N ILE A 141 21.30 16.96 1.99
CA ILE A 141 20.49 16.25 0.99
C ILE A 141 19.45 15.38 1.70
N THR A 142 19.85 14.66 2.77
CA THR A 142 18.92 13.86 3.57
C THR A 142 17.86 14.72 4.27
N ILE A 143 18.26 15.86 4.84
CA ILE A 143 17.32 16.80 5.49
C ILE A 143 16.33 17.38 4.47
N ALA A 144 16.82 17.79 3.30
CA ALA A 144 15.97 18.30 2.22
C ALA A 144 15.00 17.22 1.70
N SER A 145 15.46 15.97 1.58
CA SER A 145 14.65 14.83 1.16
C SER A 145 13.53 14.52 2.16
N LEU A 146 13.84 14.53 3.46
CA LEU A 146 12.82 14.38 4.52
C LEU A 146 11.83 15.55 4.53
N GLY A 147 12.32 16.78 4.39
CA GLY A 147 11.47 17.97 4.28
C GLY A 147 10.53 17.91 3.07
N PHE A 148 11.01 17.42 1.94
CA PHE A 148 10.21 17.18 0.75
C PHE A 148 9.14 16.09 0.98
N CYS A 149 9.50 14.99 1.63
CA CYS A 149 8.56 13.93 2.00
C CYS A 149 7.43 14.46 2.88
N PHE A 150 7.74 15.21 3.94
CA PHE A 150 6.73 15.81 4.81
C PHE A 150 5.89 16.87 4.10
N ALA A 151 6.49 17.68 3.21
CA ALA A 151 5.75 18.65 2.42
C ALA A 151 4.73 17.98 1.49
N MET A 152 5.12 16.90 0.81
CA MET A 152 4.22 16.13 -0.06
C MET A 152 3.12 15.42 0.71
N ALA A 153 3.44 14.84 1.88
CA ALA A 153 2.44 14.24 2.76
C ALA A 153 1.41 15.28 3.23
N TYR A 154 1.86 16.45 3.67
CA TYR A 154 1.00 17.55 4.08
C TYR A 154 0.13 18.07 2.92
N ILE A 155 0.70 18.23 1.73
CA ILE A 155 -0.05 18.67 0.55
C ILE A 155 -1.14 17.65 0.20
N ALA A 156 -0.83 16.35 0.21
CA ALA A 156 -1.79 15.29 -0.08
C ALA A 156 -2.99 15.31 0.87
N GLU A 157 -2.74 15.44 2.18
CA GLU A 157 -3.81 15.45 3.18
C GLU A 157 -4.63 16.75 3.12
N GLN A 158 -3.98 17.91 3.18
CA GLN A 158 -4.69 19.18 3.37
C GLN A 158 -5.36 19.73 2.11
N TYR A 159 -4.75 19.55 0.94
CA TYR A 159 -5.27 20.13 -0.30
C TYR A 159 -6.09 19.14 -1.13
N PHE A 160 -5.80 17.84 -1.01
CA PHE A 160 -6.47 16.81 -1.81
C PHE A 160 -7.40 15.91 -0.98
N GLY A 161 -7.28 15.92 0.35
CA GLY A 161 -8.07 15.06 1.23
C GLY A 161 -7.73 13.58 1.08
N ILE A 162 -6.48 13.28 0.71
CA ILE A 162 -5.97 11.92 0.48
C ILE A 162 -5.13 11.50 1.68
N ALA A 163 -4.97 10.19 1.90
CA ALA A 163 -4.04 9.70 2.92
C ALA A 163 -2.63 10.28 2.74
N ASP A 164 -2.08 10.85 3.80
CA ASP A 164 -0.74 11.43 3.91
C ASP A 164 0.38 10.47 3.44
N ILE A 165 0.21 9.17 3.70
CA ILE A 165 1.08 8.07 3.24
C ILE A 165 1.27 8.11 1.71
N THR A 166 0.22 8.45 0.95
CA THR A 166 0.28 8.56 -0.51
C THR A 166 1.25 9.64 -0.96
N GLY A 167 1.25 10.79 -0.25
CA GLY A 167 2.16 11.89 -0.54
C GLY A 167 3.61 11.55 -0.26
N ALA A 168 3.86 10.90 0.88
CA ALA A 168 5.19 10.39 1.24
C ALA A 168 5.72 9.35 0.23
N TYR A 169 4.86 8.44 -0.23
CA TYR A 169 5.21 7.42 -1.22
C TYR A 169 5.67 8.03 -2.55
N ILE A 170 4.92 8.99 -3.09
CA ILE A 170 5.28 9.66 -4.35
C ILE A 170 6.57 10.45 -4.18
N ALA A 171 6.77 11.13 -3.04
CA ALA A 171 8.04 11.79 -2.76
C ALA A 171 9.22 10.80 -2.79
N GLY A 172 9.05 9.60 -2.22
CA GLY A 172 10.04 8.53 -2.28
C GLY A 172 10.40 8.12 -3.71
N ILE A 173 9.41 7.87 -4.57
CA ILE A 173 9.64 7.51 -5.98
C ILE A 173 10.44 8.58 -6.72
N VAL A 174 10.13 9.86 -6.47
CA VAL A 174 10.87 10.99 -7.06
C VAL A 174 12.31 11.01 -6.58
N LEU A 175 12.54 10.79 -5.27
CA LEU A 175 13.87 10.76 -4.67
C LEU A 175 14.72 9.59 -5.15
N CYS A 176 14.13 8.45 -5.52
CA CYS A 176 14.88 7.31 -6.06
C CYS A 176 15.65 7.62 -7.37
N ASN A 177 15.33 8.72 -8.05
CA ASN A 177 15.99 9.11 -9.30
C ASN A 177 17.20 10.04 -9.12
N ILE A 178 17.48 10.53 -7.90
CA ILE A 178 18.63 11.43 -7.63
C ILE A 178 19.94 10.61 -7.51
N HIS A 179 21.09 11.25 -7.71
CA HIS A 179 22.39 10.57 -7.66
C HIS A 179 22.68 9.99 -6.27
N ASP A 180 22.39 10.78 -5.23
CA ASP A 180 22.59 10.40 -3.82
C ASP A 180 21.44 9.59 -3.20
N ALA A 181 20.53 9.01 -4.00
CA ALA A 181 19.41 8.20 -3.50
C ALA A 181 19.83 7.09 -2.51
N PRO A 182 20.89 6.29 -2.77
CA PRO A 182 21.32 5.23 -1.84
C PRO A 182 21.83 5.78 -0.50
N TYR A 183 22.40 7.00 -0.51
CA TYR A 183 22.86 7.64 0.72
C TYR A 183 21.67 8.10 1.57
N VAL A 184 20.66 8.71 0.94
CA VAL A 184 19.41 9.11 1.60
C VAL A 184 18.67 7.89 2.15
N GLU A 185 18.52 6.84 1.34
CA GLU A 185 17.88 5.58 1.71
C GLU A 185 18.50 5.00 2.98
N ARG A 186 19.83 4.81 3.03
CA ARG A 186 20.51 4.27 4.21
C ARG A 186 20.28 5.11 5.46
N ARG A 187 20.29 6.44 5.34
CA ARG A 187 20.08 7.33 6.49
C ARG A 187 18.65 7.28 7.00
N VAL A 188 17.68 7.26 6.08
CA VAL A 188 16.25 7.16 6.41
C VAL A 188 15.93 5.79 7.01
N GLU A 189 16.50 4.71 6.47
CA GLU A 189 16.32 3.35 6.97
C GLU A 189 16.79 3.20 8.42
N ILE A 190 17.97 3.74 8.75
CA ILE A 190 18.49 3.72 10.13
C ILE A 190 17.53 4.45 11.08
N SER A 191 17.06 5.64 10.70
CA SER A 191 16.09 6.40 11.51
C SER A 191 14.74 5.68 11.63
N ASN A 192 14.29 5.03 10.56
CA ASN A 192 13.06 4.26 10.56
C ASN A 192 13.13 3.09 11.53
N TYR A 193 14.20 2.29 11.44
CA TYR A 193 14.38 1.10 12.26
C TYR A 193 14.57 1.42 13.74
N MET A 194 15.32 2.49 14.05
CA MET A 194 15.62 2.86 15.45
C MET A 194 14.49 3.60 16.16
N MET A 195 13.68 4.38 15.43
CA MET A 195 12.74 5.31 16.07
C MET A 195 11.33 5.24 15.48
N PHE A 196 11.15 5.44 14.17
CA PHE A 196 9.81 5.62 13.61
C PHE A 196 8.98 4.33 13.63
N ALA A 197 9.54 3.19 13.20
CA ALA A 197 8.81 1.93 13.18
C ALA A 197 8.40 1.45 14.58
N PRO A 198 9.29 1.41 15.61
CA PRO A 198 8.89 1.04 16.97
C PRO A 198 7.81 1.96 17.56
N VAL A 199 7.95 3.28 17.39
CA VAL A 199 6.97 4.26 17.90
C VAL A 199 5.63 4.11 17.19
N PHE A 200 5.64 3.87 15.88
CA PHE A 200 4.43 3.66 15.08
C PHE A 200 3.67 2.41 15.54
N PHE A 201 4.35 1.26 15.64
CA PHE A 201 3.73 0.02 16.11
C PHE A 201 3.24 0.12 17.56
N ALA A 202 4.00 0.78 18.43
CA ALA A 202 3.56 1.06 19.79
C ALA A 202 2.30 1.95 19.82
N SER A 203 2.23 2.99 18.98
CA SER A 203 1.08 3.89 18.89
C SER A 203 -0.19 3.15 18.45
N ILE A 204 -0.09 2.28 17.44
CA ILE A 204 -1.22 1.42 17.02
C ILE A 204 -1.67 0.52 18.18
N GLY A 205 -0.72 -0.13 18.85
CA GLY A 205 -1.01 -1.00 20.00
C GLY A 205 -1.74 -0.27 21.13
N LEU A 206 -1.33 0.97 21.43
CA LEU A 206 -1.94 1.79 22.48
C LEU A 206 -3.33 2.33 22.11
N LYS A 207 -3.62 2.55 20.83
CA LYS A 207 -4.96 2.96 20.36
C LYS A 207 -5.99 1.83 20.47
N ASN A 208 -5.53 0.58 20.57
CA ASN A 208 -6.43 -0.56 20.72
C ASN A 208 -7.01 -0.60 22.14
N ARG A 209 -8.19 -0.01 22.31
CA ARG A 209 -8.95 -0.11 23.57
C ARG A 209 -9.54 -1.52 23.65
N TYR A 210 -9.09 -2.31 24.62
CA TYR A 210 -9.67 -3.62 24.95
C TYR A 210 -11.12 -3.45 25.41
N GLN A 211 -12.04 -3.29 24.46
CA GLN A 211 -13.46 -3.49 24.68
C GLN A 211 -13.68 -5.01 24.67
N ARG A 212 -14.44 -5.53 25.63
CA ARG A 212 -14.61 -6.98 25.90
C ARG A 212 -14.63 -7.80 24.58
N PRO A 213 -13.71 -8.75 24.39
CA PRO A 213 -13.73 -9.57 23.19
C PRO A 213 -15.03 -10.35 23.18
N ASP A 214 -15.91 -10.03 22.23
CA ASP A 214 -17.01 -10.91 21.87
C ASP A 214 -16.40 -12.28 21.54
N THR A 215 -17.01 -13.38 21.98
CA THR A 215 -16.47 -14.74 21.81
C THR A 215 -16.20 -15.08 20.34
N ARG A 216 -16.83 -14.34 19.42
CA ARG A 216 -16.68 -14.43 17.96
C ARG A 216 -15.43 -13.71 17.42
N TYR A 217 -14.90 -12.71 18.11
CA TYR A 217 -13.77 -11.90 17.64
C TYR A 217 -12.50 -12.71 17.31
N PRO A 218 -12.00 -13.62 18.16
CA PRO A 218 -10.82 -14.42 17.83
C PRO A 218 -11.07 -15.40 16.67
N ALA A 219 -12.29 -15.94 16.57
CA ALA A 219 -12.67 -16.83 15.47
C ALA A 219 -12.68 -16.09 14.12
N VAL A 220 -13.25 -14.88 14.09
CA VAL A 220 -13.26 -14.02 12.90
C VAL A 220 -11.84 -13.62 12.50
N LEU A 221 -10.98 -13.27 13.45
CA LEU A 221 -9.59 -12.91 13.15
C LEU A 221 -8.81 -14.10 12.55
N CYS A 222 -8.94 -15.29 13.13
CA CYS A 222 -8.31 -16.50 12.59
C CYS A 222 -8.81 -16.82 11.17
N LEU A 223 -10.11 -16.68 10.94
CA LEU A 223 -10.74 -16.87 9.63
C LEU A 223 -10.30 -15.82 8.61
N LEU A 224 -10.18 -14.55 9.00
CA LEU A 224 -9.66 -13.49 8.12
C LEU A 224 -8.20 -13.79 7.72
N CYS A 225 -7.36 -14.20 8.67
CA CYS A 225 -5.97 -14.60 8.37
C CYS A 225 -5.90 -15.81 7.44
N HIS A 226 -6.73 -16.84 7.67
CA HIS A 226 -6.81 -18.00 6.78
C HIS A 226 -7.35 -17.62 5.40
N CYS A 227 -8.42 -16.85 5.33
CA CYS A 227 -9.02 -16.46 4.06
C CYS A 227 -8.13 -15.51 3.27
N GLY A 228 -7.31 -14.66 3.92
CA GLY A 228 -6.33 -13.81 3.26
C GLY A 228 -5.28 -14.63 2.50
N THR A 229 -4.71 -15.64 3.15
CA THR A 229 -3.72 -16.52 2.51
C THR A 229 -4.34 -17.42 1.45
N TYR A 230 -5.49 -18.04 1.74
CA TYR A 230 -6.13 -19.00 0.83
C TYR A 230 -6.73 -18.35 -0.42
N HIS A 231 -7.36 -17.17 -0.31
CA HIS A 231 -7.97 -16.53 -1.47
C HIS A 231 -6.94 -16.15 -2.53
N GLN A 232 -5.78 -15.66 -2.09
CA GLN A 232 -4.74 -15.17 -2.99
C GLN A 232 -4.07 -16.34 -3.74
N ASP A 233 -3.76 -17.43 -3.04
CA ASP A 233 -3.17 -18.64 -3.65
C ASP A 233 -4.13 -19.36 -4.62
N HIS A 234 -5.41 -19.48 -4.24
CA HIS A 234 -6.38 -20.21 -5.06
C HIS A 234 -6.77 -19.42 -6.32
N TRP A 235 -6.84 -18.10 -6.22
CA TRP A 235 -7.22 -17.27 -7.36
C TRP A 235 -6.09 -17.10 -8.38
N LEU A 236 -4.83 -16.99 -7.94
CA LEU A 236 -3.69 -16.95 -8.87
C LEU A 236 -3.60 -18.25 -9.68
N ARG A 237 -3.88 -19.41 -9.06
CA ARG A 237 -4.06 -20.68 -9.78
C ARG A 237 -5.16 -20.63 -10.84
N PHE A 238 -6.26 -19.93 -10.58
CA PHE A 238 -7.34 -19.76 -11.57
C PHE A 238 -6.88 -18.89 -12.75
N CYS A 239 -6.27 -17.73 -12.48
CA CYS A 239 -5.71 -16.85 -13.52
C CYS A 239 -4.59 -17.52 -14.34
N SER A 240 -3.85 -18.48 -13.79
CA SER A 240 -2.81 -19.22 -14.54
C SER A 240 -3.35 -19.98 -15.75
N LYS A 241 -4.61 -20.46 -15.67
CA LYS A 241 -5.28 -21.17 -16.76
C LYS A 241 -5.58 -20.24 -17.93
N ASP A 242 -5.98 -19.00 -17.65
CA ASP A 242 -6.29 -17.99 -18.66
C ASP A 242 -5.02 -17.30 -19.21
N LEU A 243 -3.94 -17.22 -18.42
CA LEU A 243 -2.67 -16.57 -18.81
C LEU A 243 -1.69 -17.48 -19.57
N GLN A 244 -2.01 -18.75 -19.80
CA GLN A 244 -1.09 -19.75 -20.38
C GLN A 244 0.26 -19.86 -19.64
N VAL A 245 0.28 -19.58 -18.33
CA VAL A 245 1.49 -19.68 -17.49
C VAL A 245 1.48 -21.04 -16.78
N GLN A 246 2.65 -21.65 -16.60
CA GLN A 246 2.77 -22.89 -15.84
C GLN A 246 2.20 -22.74 -14.42
N LEU A 247 1.41 -23.71 -13.97
CA LEU A 247 0.74 -23.68 -12.66
C LEU A 247 1.73 -23.50 -11.50
N ALA A 248 2.93 -24.08 -11.63
CA ALA A 248 4.02 -23.94 -10.65
C ALA A 248 4.53 -22.50 -10.54
N ASP A 249 4.53 -21.76 -11.64
CA ASP A 249 5.01 -20.39 -11.71
C ASP A 249 3.97 -19.41 -11.18
N SER A 250 2.69 -19.66 -11.44
CA SER A 250 1.59 -18.92 -10.83
C SER A 250 1.54 -19.08 -9.31
N LEU A 251 1.80 -20.28 -8.79
CA LEU A 251 1.92 -20.53 -7.35
C LEU A 251 3.05 -19.74 -6.71
N LYS A 252 4.22 -19.66 -7.36
CA LYS A 252 5.34 -18.84 -6.86
C LYS A 252 4.98 -17.36 -6.83
N VAL A 253 4.23 -16.87 -7.82
CA VAL A 253 3.72 -15.49 -7.83
C VAL A 253 2.71 -15.26 -6.71
N GLY A 254 1.80 -16.22 -6.47
CA GLY A 254 0.83 -16.14 -5.37
C GLY A 254 1.45 -16.10 -3.98
N VAL A 255 2.39 -17.01 -3.73
CA VAL A 255 3.15 -17.01 -2.48
C VAL A 255 3.97 -15.72 -2.32
N GLY A 256 4.57 -15.23 -3.41
CA GLY A 256 5.31 -13.97 -3.39
C GLY A 256 4.45 -12.74 -3.13
N MET A 257 3.15 -12.78 -3.43
CA MET A 257 2.23 -11.67 -3.20
C MET A 257 1.38 -11.86 -1.95
N MET A 258 1.68 -12.83 -1.10
CA MET A 258 0.89 -13.07 0.11
C MET A 258 0.72 -11.80 0.96
N THR A 259 -0.52 -11.57 1.38
CA THR A 259 -0.86 -10.49 2.30
C THR A 259 -0.08 -10.64 3.60
N ALA A 260 0.70 -9.63 3.91
CA ALA A 260 1.38 -9.48 5.18
C ALA A 260 1.21 -8.03 5.62
N ALA A 261 1.08 -7.80 6.92
CA ALA A 261 0.62 -6.55 7.51
C ALA A 261 1.54 -5.32 7.32
N ARG A 262 2.46 -5.34 6.35
CA ARG A 262 3.41 -4.28 6.12
C ARG A 262 3.06 -3.48 4.86
N LEU A 263 2.10 -2.58 5.02
CA LEU A 263 1.92 -1.43 4.13
C LEU A 263 2.79 -0.22 4.54
N LEU A 264 3.63 -0.35 5.58
CA LEU A 264 4.40 0.74 6.19
C LEU A 264 5.86 0.37 6.54
#